data_AF-A0A8C6Q7M4-F1
#
_entry.id   AF-A0A8C6Q7M4-F1
#
_cell.length_a   1.000
_cell.length_b   1.000
_cell.length_c   1.000
_cell.angle_alpha   90.00
_cell.angle_beta   90.00
_cell.angle_gamma   90.00
#
_symmetry.space_group_name_H-M   'P 1'
#
loop_
_entity.id
_entity.type
_entity.pdbx_description
1 polymer ?
#
loop_
_entity_poly.entity_id
_entity_poly.type
_entity_poly.pdbx_seq_one_letter_code
_entity_poly.pdbx_strand_id
1 'polypeptide(L)'
;MESEMLQSSLLGLGEEDEADLMDWNLPLAFMKKRHCEKIESFKSLAQSWRKDRMKTVRVALVLCLNVGVDPPDVVKTTPCARLECWIGLPASALPA
;
A
#
# COMPACT_ATOMS: atom_id res chain seq x y z
N MET A 1 -43.54 45.46 -39.43
CA MET A 1 -43.09 44.43 -40.39
C MET A 1 -41.65 43.98 -40.12
N GLU A 2 -41.16 44.04 -38.88
CA GLU A 2 -39.77 43.62 -38.56
C GLU A 2 -39.70 42.57 -37.43
N SER A 3 -40.78 42.33 -36.67
CA SER A 3 -40.79 41.32 -35.60
C SER A 3 -41.00 39.89 -36.09
N GLU A 4 -41.60 39.66 -37.26
CA GLU A 4 -41.88 38.29 -37.76
C GLU A 4 -40.69 37.65 -38.48
N MET A 5 -39.69 38.45 -38.91
CA MET A 5 -38.51 37.95 -39.60
C MET A 5 -37.43 37.40 -38.65
N LEU A 6 -37.47 37.80 -37.37
CA LEU A 6 -36.55 37.28 -36.35
C LEU A 6 -37.01 35.95 -35.73
N GLN A 7 -38.27 35.55 -35.94
CA GLN A 7 -38.79 34.25 -35.48
C GLN A 7 -38.48 33.10 -36.45
N SER A 8 -38.14 33.40 -37.71
CA SER A 8 -37.85 32.38 -38.72
C SER A 8 -36.43 31.80 -38.64
N SER A 9 -35.48 32.50 -37.99
CA SER A 9 -34.07 32.04 -37.93
C SER A 9 -33.73 31.13 -36.74
N LEU A 10 -34.66 30.92 -35.80
CA LEU A 10 -34.41 30.05 -34.62
C LEU A 10 -35.02 28.64 -34.75
N LEU A 11 -35.88 28.41 -35.75
CA LEU A 11 -36.57 27.13 -35.95
C LEU A 11 -35.85 26.16 -36.92
N GLY A 12 -34.55 26.38 -37.19
CA GLY A 12 -33.75 25.54 -38.09
C GLY A 12 -32.62 24.74 -37.42
N LEU A 13 -32.38 24.95 -36.12
CA LEU A 13 -31.36 24.23 -35.32
C LEU A 13 -32.00 23.54 -34.11
N GLY A 14 -33.28 23.19 -34.23
CA GLY A 14 -34.08 22.66 -33.13
C GLY A 14 -34.40 21.18 -33.26
N GLU A 15 -34.54 20.67 -34.48
CA GLU A 15 -35.11 19.33 -34.69
C GLU A 15 -34.02 18.28 -34.97
N GLU A 16 -32.97 18.65 -35.72
CA GLU A 16 -31.86 17.75 -36.07
C GLU A 16 -30.93 17.52 -34.87
N ASP A 17 -30.55 18.60 -34.18
CA ASP A 17 -29.73 18.53 -32.97
C ASP A 17 -30.47 17.84 -31.80
N GLU A 18 -31.80 18.02 -31.70
CA GLU A 18 -32.63 17.36 -30.67
C GLU A 18 -32.79 15.86 -30.94
N ALA A 19 -32.96 15.46 -32.21
CA ALA A 19 -33.01 14.05 -32.60
C ALA A 19 -31.68 13.33 -32.32
N ASP A 20 -30.56 13.97 -32.64
CA ASP A 20 -29.22 13.46 -32.32
C ASP A 20 -29.01 13.37 -30.79
N LEU A 21 -29.46 14.38 -30.03
CA LEU A 21 -29.45 14.37 -28.56
C LEU A 21 -30.28 13.22 -27.96
N MET A 22 -31.36 12.80 -28.61
CA MET A 22 -32.18 11.67 -28.15
C MET A 22 -31.54 10.30 -28.46
N ASP A 23 -30.84 10.17 -29.59
CA ASP A 23 -30.20 8.91 -30.00
C ASP A 23 -28.99 8.56 -29.12
N TRP A 24 -28.16 9.57 -28.76
CA TRP A 24 -27.04 9.40 -27.83
C TRP A 24 -27.46 9.00 -26.41
N ASN A 25 -28.70 9.31 -26.03
CA ASN A 25 -29.26 8.98 -24.72
C ASN A 25 -29.96 7.62 -24.70
N LEU A 26 -30.06 6.93 -25.84
CA LEU A 26 -30.71 5.63 -25.90
C LEU A 26 -29.81 4.54 -25.29
N PRO A 27 -30.29 3.77 -24.30
CA PRO A 27 -29.49 2.73 -23.67
C PRO A 27 -29.20 1.59 -24.65
N LEU A 28 -27.92 1.41 -24.95
CA LEU A 28 -27.47 0.36 -25.87
C LEU A 28 -27.57 -1.03 -25.21
N ALA A 29 -28.48 -1.85 -25.73
CA ALA A 29 -28.67 -3.23 -25.30
C ALA A 29 -27.54 -4.14 -25.81
N PHE A 30 -27.18 -5.15 -25.02
CA PHE A 30 -26.19 -6.17 -25.39
C PHE A 30 -24.79 -5.67 -25.78
N MET A 31 -24.39 -4.45 -25.42
CA MET A 31 -23.04 -3.92 -25.69
C MET A 31 -22.04 -4.08 -24.54
N LYS A 32 -22.40 -4.83 -23.48
CA LYS A 32 -21.46 -5.15 -22.39
C LYS A 32 -20.38 -6.14 -22.88
N LYS A 33 -19.18 -6.10 -22.29
CA LYS A 33 -18.05 -6.98 -22.63
C LYS A 33 -18.41 -8.46 -22.80
N ARG A 34 -19.28 -8.98 -21.93
CA ARG A 34 -19.78 -10.36 -21.98
C ARG A 34 -20.55 -10.75 -23.26
N HIS A 35 -20.97 -9.77 -24.09
CA HIS A 35 -21.72 -9.98 -25.31
C HIS A 35 -20.91 -9.66 -26.58
N CYS A 36 -19.91 -8.76 -26.49
CA CYS A 36 -19.06 -8.36 -27.62
C CYS A 36 -17.75 -9.14 -27.69
N GLU A 37 -17.21 -9.55 -26.53
CA GLU A 37 -15.97 -10.31 -26.44
C GLU A 37 -16.27 -11.82 -26.51
N LYS A 38 -15.37 -12.57 -27.14
CA LYS A 38 -15.45 -14.03 -27.15
C LYS A 38 -15.24 -14.54 -25.73
N ILE A 39 -16.18 -15.33 -25.23
CA ILE A 39 -16.11 -15.91 -23.89
C ILE A 39 -15.03 -17.01 -23.90
N GLU A 40 -13.82 -16.66 -23.50
CA GLU A 40 -12.69 -17.58 -23.35
C GLU A 40 -12.22 -17.60 -21.90
N SER A 41 -11.71 -18.76 -21.45
CA SER A 41 -11.10 -18.84 -20.12
C SER A 41 -9.77 -18.07 -20.09
N PHE A 42 -9.51 -17.37 -19.00
CA PHE A 42 -8.19 -16.75 -18.80
C PHE A 42 -7.11 -17.82 -18.66
N LYS A 43 -6.01 -17.69 -19.41
CA LYS A 43 -4.84 -18.56 -19.28
C LYS A 43 -4.07 -18.17 -18.02
N SER A 44 -3.99 -19.05 -17.02
CA SER A 44 -3.19 -18.80 -15.83
C SER A 44 -1.71 -18.80 -16.19
N LEU A 45 -1.07 -17.63 -16.04
CA LEU A 45 0.39 -17.54 -16.10
C LEU A 45 0.96 -18.21 -14.85
N ALA A 46 1.99 -19.04 -15.02
CA ALA A 46 2.67 -19.71 -13.92
C ALA A 46 3.18 -18.66 -12.91
N GLN A 47 2.66 -18.71 -11.68
CA GLN A 47 2.99 -17.75 -10.63
C GLN A 47 4.18 -18.28 -9.80
N SER A 48 5.34 -17.63 -9.87
CA SER A 48 6.57 -18.02 -9.15
C SER A 48 6.69 -17.40 -7.75
N TRP A 49 5.57 -17.13 -7.08
CA TRP A 49 5.53 -16.44 -5.78
C TRP A 49 6.08 -17.26 -4.61
N ARG A 50 6.15 -18.59 -4.77
CA ARG A 50 6.73 -19.50 -3.78
C ARG A 50 8.26 -19.48 -3.92
N LYS A 51 8.90 -18.75 -3.02
CA LYS A 51 10.36 -18.78 -2.84
C LYS A 51 10.74 -19.74 -1.71
N ASP A 52 11.95 -20.28 -1.79
CA ASP A 52 12.50 -21.16 -0.77
C ASP A 52 12.72 -20.39 0.56
N ARG A 53 12.59 -21.10 1.69
CA ARG A 53 12.66 -20.51 3.04
C ARG A 53 14.02 -20.81 3.67
N MET A 54 14.83 -19.77 3.84
CA MET A 54 16.09 -19.88 4.57
C MET A 54 15.85 -20.09 6.08
N LYS A 55 16.72 -20.89 6.71
CA LYS A 55 16.75 -21.12 8.16
C LYS A 55 18.14 -20.80 8.70
N THR A 56 18.20 -20.17 9.86
CA THR A 56 19.46 -19.96 10.61
C THR A 56 19.77 -21.22 11.40
N VAL A 57 20.83 -21.94 11.01
CA VAL A 57 21.17 -23.24 11.63
C VAL A 57 21.94 -23.08 12.94
N ARG A 58 22.75 -22.02 13.06
CA ARG A 58 23.63 -21.78 14.21
C ARG A 58 23.74 -20.28 14.51
N VAL A 59 23.92 -19.97 15.79
CA VAL A 59 24.19 -18.62 16.31
C VAL A 59 25.33 -18.72 17.30
N ALA A 60 26.24 -17.75 17.28
CA ALA A 60 27.25 -17.54 18.31
C ALA A 60 27.03 -16.16 18.92
N LEU A 61 26.82 -16.11 20.24
CA LEU A 61 26.76 -14.87 21.00
C LEU A 61 28.07 -14.72 21.77
N VAL A 62 28.79 -13.62 21.53
CA VAL A 62 30.03 -13.29 22.25
C VAL A 62 29.75 -12.08 23.11
N LEU A 63 29.93 -12.24 24.41
CA LEU A 63 29.73 -11.19 25.41
C LEU A 63 31.08 -10.86 26.03
N CYS A 64 31.52 -9.61 25.88
CA CYS A 64 32.76 -9.11 26.46
C CYS A 64 32.46 -8.30 27.72
N LEU A 65 31.91 -8.96 28.74
CA LEU A 65 31.51 -8.30 30.00
C LEU A 65 32.43 -8.76 31.13
N ASN A 66 33.08 -7.81 31.80
CA ASN A 66 33.79 -8.05 33.06
C ASN A 66 32.89 -7.62 34.23
N VAL A 67 32.14 -8.55 34.80
CA VAL A 67 31.06 -8.22 35.74
C VAL A 67 31.61 -7.55 37.00
N GLY A 68 31.12 -6.35 37.31
CA GLY A 68 31.52 -5.58 38.49
C GLY A 68 32.78 -4.73 38.32
N VAL A 69 33.47 -4.89 37.20
CA VAL A 69 34.64 -4.08 36.86
C VAL A 69 34.28 -3.21 35.68
N ASP A 70 34.28 -1.91 35.94
CA ASP A 70 34.03 -0.95 34.89
C ASP A 70 35.32 -0.70 34.10
N PRO A 71 35.23 -0.62 32.76
CA PRO A 71 36.39 -0.25 31.97
C PRO A 71 36.86 1.14 32.40
N PRO A 72 38.18 1.38 32.43
CA PRO A 72 38.78 2.61 32.94
C PRO A 72 38.37 3.86 32.14
N ASP A 73 37.81 3.67 30.95
CA ASP A 73 37.43 4.73 30.02
C ASP A 73 36.04 5.34 30.32
N VAL A 74 35.30 4.79 31.27
CA VAL A 74 33.90 5.18 31.53
C VAL A 74 33.73 5.73 32.94
N VAL A 75 33.41 7.04 33.02
CA VAL A 75 32.93 7.66 34.26
C VAL A 75 31.42 7.45 34.37
N LYS A 76 30.96 6.77 35.42
CA LYS A 76 29.54 6.49 35.64
C LYS A 76 28.84 7.53 36.53
N THR A 77 27.58 7.80 36.21
CA THR A 77 26.68 8.56 37.07
C THR A 77 26.18 7.70 38.24
N THR A 78 25.82 8.34 39.36
CA THR A 78 25.19 7.67 40.51
C THR A 78 23.70 8.05 40.58
N PRO A 79 22.75 7.11 40.37
CA PRO A 79 22.92 5.68 40.14
C PRO A 79 23.30 5.32 38.69
N CYS A 80 23.91 4.15 38.50
CA CYS A 80 24.28 3.61 37.18
C CYS A 80 23.32 2.52 36.70
N ALA A 81 23.09 2.46 35.39
CA ALA A 81 22.33 1.36 34.77
C ALA A 81 23.17 0.07 34.80
N ARG A 82 22.60 -1.02 35.32
CA ARG A 82 23.29 -2.32 35.54
C ARG A 82 22.49 -3.53 35.05
N LEU A 83 21.39 -3.31 34.34
CA LEU A 83 20.50 -4.36 33.86
C LEU A 83 21.04 -4.93 32.55
N GLU A 84 21.41 -6.22 32.54
CA GLU A 84 21.94 -6.90 31.35
C GLU A 84 21.01 -8.08 31.01
N CYS A 85 20.52 -8.15 29.77
CA CYS A 85 19.56 -9.18 29.34
C CYS A 85 18.31 -9.28 30.25
N TRP A 86 17.86 -8.15 30.80
CA TRP A 86 16.76 -8.07 31.80
C TRP A 86 17.07 -8.72 33.15
N ILE A 87 18.35 -8.98 33.43
CA ILE A 87 18.84 -9.53 34.69
C ILE A 87 19.60 -8.43 35.43
N GLY A 88 19.12 -8.10 36.63
CA GLY A 88 19.77 -7.15 37.52
C GLY A 88 20.47 -7.90 38.65
N LEU A 89 21.80 -7.84 38.71
CA LEU A 89 22.52 -8.34 39.87
C LEU A 89 22.40 -7.30 41.00
N PRO A 90 21.98 -7.68 42.22
CA PRO A 90 21.99 -6.77 43.35
C PRO A 90 23.42 -6.32 43.61
N ALA A 91 23.58 -5.03 43.94
CA ALA A 91 24.91 -4.43 44.15
C ALA A 91 25.74 -5.16 45.24
N SER A 92 25.08 -5.89 46.13
CA SER A 92 25.68 -6.69 47.21
C SER A 92 26.21 -8.07 46.79
N ALA A 93 25.96 -8.52 45.56
CA ALA A 93 26.37 -9.85 45.08
C ALA A 93 27.65 -9.84 44.22
N LEU A 94 28.32 -8.69 44.07
CA LEU A 94 29.62 -8.61 43.39
C LEU A 94 30.72 -8.46 44.44
N PRO A 95 31.83 -9.21 44.33
CA PRO A 95 32.98 -9.02 45.21
C PRO A 95 33.51 -7.59 45.04
N ALA A 96 33.86 -6.98 46.18
CA ALA A 96 34.45 -5.65 46.28
C ALA A 96 35.80 -5.55 45.57
#